data_AF-K1S0F3-F1
#
_entry.id   AF-K1S0F3-F1
#
_cell.length_a   1.000
_cell.length_b   1.000
_cell.length_c   1.000
_cell.angle_alpha   90.00
_cell.angle_beta   90.00
_cell.angle_gamma   90.00
#
_symmetry.space_group_name_H-M   'P 1'
#
loop_
_entity.id
_entity.type
_entity.pdbx_description
1 polymer ?
#
loop_
_entity_poly.entity_id
_entity_poly.type
_entity_poly.pdbx_seq_one_letter_code
_entity_poly.pdbx_strand_id
1 'polypeptide(L)'
;FLKGTYPFAHVRNLKFNSPTDFEEAAHLSSDGTFDMYEIMRALYEIGFDGPIRPDHGRMIWGEVAMPGYGLYDRALGATYLNGLWEAIEKGAARYEAK
;
A
#
# COMPACT_ATOMS: atom_id res chain seq x y z
N PHE A 1 5.81 -13.63 11.47
CA PHE A 1 4.62 -12.77 11.37
C PHE A 1 3.58 -13.28 12.36
N LEU A 2 2.95 -12.38 13.14
CA LEU A 2 1.97 -12.74 14.16
C LEU A 2 0.74 -13.38 13.51
N LYS A 3 0.31 -14.53 14.03
CA LYS A 3 -0.89 -15.23 13.57
C LYS A 3 -2.09 -14.63 14.31
N GLY A 4 -2.79 -13.70 13.67
CA GLY A 4 -3.97 -13.02 14.23
C GLY A 4 -4.95 -12.65 13.14
N THR A 5 -6.24 -12.55 13.49
CA THR A 5 -7.27 -12.00 12.60
C THR A 5 -7.09 -10.50 12.52
N TYR A 6 -6.62 -10.00 11.39
CA TYR A 6 -6.52 -8.57 11.12
C TYR A 6 -7.84 -8.13 10.47
N PRO A 7 -8.67 -7.32 11.14
CA PRO A 7 -9.97 -6.94 10.57
C PRO A 7 -9.85 -5.83 9.51
N PHE A 8 -8.69 -5.16 9.41
CA PHE A 8 -8.52 -3.98 8.56
C PHE A 8 -7.03 -3.66 8.33
N ALA A 9 -6.68 -3.16 7.15
CA ALA A 9 -5.31 -2.76 6.84
C ALA A 9 -5.25 -1.34 6.25
N HIS A 10 -4.38 -0.50 6.83
CA HIS A 10 -3.93 0.74 6.21
C HIS A 10 -2.59 0.47 5.53
N VAL A 11 -2.53 0.69 4.23
CA VAL A 11 -1.33 0.42 3.43
C VAL A 11 -0.90 1.74 2.79
N ARG A 12 0.15 2.33 3.35
CA ARG A 12 0.76 3.60 2.93
C ARG A 12 2.28 3.47 2.92
N ASN A 13 2.95 4.35 2.19
CA ASN A 13 4.41 4.38 2.12
C ASN A 13 4.95 5.61 2.84
N LEU A 14 6.10 5.45 3.49
CA LEU A 14 6.82 6.53 4.16
C LEU A 14 8.22 6.63 3.58
N LYS A 15 8.77 7.83 3.56
CA LYS A 15 10.17 8.07 3.24
C LYS A 15 10.90 8.52 4.49
N PHE A 16 11.86 7.72 4.93
CA PHE A 16 12.70 8.04 6.08
C PHE A 16 13.91 8.87 5.65
N ASN A 17 14.07 10.04 6.25
CA ASN A 17 15.27 10.88 6.13
C ASN A 17 16.30 10.49 7.20
N SER A 18 15.82 10.01 8.34
CA SER A 18 16.62 9.42 9.42
C SER A 18 15.76 8.45 10.25
N PRO A 19 16.31 7.68 11.21
CA PRO A 19 15.52 6.73 12.01
C PRO A 19 14.32 7.33 12.76
N THR A 20 14.32 8.63 13.03
CA THR A 20 13.26 9.34 13.76
C THR A 20 12.60 10.46 12.97
N ASP A 21 12.97 10.64 11.70
CA ASP A 21 12.45 11.69 10.82
C ASP A 21 11.99 11.08 9.49
N PHE A 22 10.72 11.26 9.17
CA PHE A 22 10.08 10.70 7.99
C PHE A 22 8.94 11.59 7.49
N GLU A 23 8.61 11.40 6.22
CA GLU A 23 7.50 12.07 5.55
C GLU A 23 6.59 11.03 4.84
N GLU A 24 5.34 11.41 4.60
CA GLU A 24 4.42 10.62 3.77
C GLU A 24 4.90 10.64 2.31
N ALA A 25 4.96 9.47 1.69
CA ALA A 25 5.39 9.30 0.31
C ALA A 25 4.24 8.87 -0.60
N ALA A 26 4.47 8.87 -1.92
CA ALA A 26 3.57 8.19 -2.83
C ALA A 26 3.53 6.68 -2.49
N HIS A 27 2.42 6.01 -2.76
CA HIS A 27 2.33 4.56 -2.54
C HIS A 27 3.31 3.75 -3.38
N LEU A 28 3.88 4.29 -4.46
CA LEU A 28 4.87 3.57 -5.26
C LEU A 28 6.11 3.24 -4.42
N SER A 29 6.60 1.99 -4.48
CA SER A 29 7.73 1.55 -3.64
C SER A 29 8.98 2.41 -3.83
N SER A 30 9.30 2.81 -5.08
CA SER A 30 10.48 3.61 -5.42
C SER A 30 10.43 5.04 -4.87
N ASP A 31 9.25 5.53 -4.49
CA ASP A 31 9.07 6.90 -4.01
C ASP A 31 9.18 7.00 -2.48
N GLY A 32 9.22 5.85 -1.78
CA GLY A 32 9.38 5.77 -0.34
C GLY A 32 10.44 4.74 0.09
N THR A 33 10.35 4.30 1.33
CA THR A 33 11.31 3.38 1.96
C THR A 33 10.79 1.95 2.00
N PHE A 34 9.47 1.74 1.95
CA PHE A 34 8.89 0.41 2.05
C PHE A 34 8.69 -0.25 0.68
N ASP A 35 8.93 -1.56 0.64
CA ASP A 35 8.56 -2.39 -0.50
C ASP A 35 7.07 -2.77 -0.41
N MET A 36 6.26 -2.03 -1.15
CA MET A 36 4.82 -2.20 -1.13
C MET A 36 4.37 -3.51 -1.79
N TYR A 37 5.14 -4.07 -2.72
CA TYR A 37 4.83 -5.38 -3.29
C TYR A 37 4.98 -6.46 -2.22
N GLU A 38 6.08 -6.47 -1.48
CA GLU A 38 6.31 -7.46 -0.42
C GLU A 38 5.29 -7.32 0.74
N ILE A 39 4.88 -6.10 1.09
CA ILE A 39 3.81 -5.87 2.08
C ILE A 39 2.48 -6.46 1.59
N MET A 40 2.08 -6.15 0.35
CA MET A 40 0.84 -6.68 -0.21
C MET A 40 0.89 -8.21 -0.37
N ARG A 41 2.06 -8.75 -0.73
CA ARG A 41 2.28 -10.21 -0.84
C ARG A 41 2.17 -10.88 0.52
N ALA A 42 2.73 -10.28 1.58
CA ALA A 42 2.59 -10.81 2.93
C ALA A 42 1.12 -10.84 3.38
N LEU A 43 0.32 -9.81 3.05
CA LEU A 43 -1.13 -9.81 3.32
C LEU A 43 -1.86 -10.93 2.55
N TYR A 44 -1.52 -11.14 1.29
CA TYR A 44 -2.06 -12.22 0.47
C TYR A 44 -1.70 -13.61 1.03
N GLU A 45 -0.43 -13.85 1.37
CA GLU A 45 0.08 -15.13 1.86
C GLU A 45 -0.53 -15.56 3.21
N ILE A 46 -0.90 -14.59 4.07
CA ILE A 46 -1.59 -14.89 5.33
C ILE A 46 -3.11 -15.10 5.15
N GLY A 47 -3.63 -14.99 3.92
CA GLY A 47 -5.05 -15.11 3.62
C GLY A 47 -5.89 -13.96 4.15
N PHE A 48 -5.37 -12.73 4.13
CA PHE A 48 -6.12 -11.55 4.55
C PHE A 48 -7.34 -11.30 3.63
N ASP A 49 -8.53 -11.28 4.21
CA ASP A 49 -9.82 -11.08 3.52
C ASP A 49 -10.54 -9.78 3.96
N GLY A 50 -9.91 -9.00 4.85
CA GLY A 50 -10.44 -7.72 5.32
C GLY A 50 -10.31 -6.59 4.29
N PRO A 51 -10.89 -5.41 4.57
CA PRO A 51 -10.72 -4.26 3.71
C PRO A 51 -9.29 -3.66 3.82
N ILE A 52 -8.76 -3.23 2.68
CA ILE A 52 -7.49 -2.50 2.57
C ILE A 52 -7.79 -1.05 2.16
N ARG A 53 -7.20 -0.09 2.87
CA ARG A 53 -7.32 1.34 2.57
C ARG A 53 -5.94 1.95 2.32
N PRO A 54 -5.75 2.80 1.29
CA PRO A 54 -4.46 3.46 1.02
C PRO A 54 -4.04 4.48 2.10
N ASP A 55 -4.94 4.80 3.03
CA ASP A 55 -4.71 5.75 4.13
C ASP A 55 -4.44 7.19 3.66
N HIS A 56 -3.19 7.66 3.77
CA HIS A 56 -2.80 9.03 3.39
C HIS A 56 -2.17 9.08 1.99
N GLY A 57 -2.25 10.25 1.37
CA GLY A 57 -1.58 10.56 0.12
C GLY A 57 -1.03 11.99 0.12
N ARG A 58 -0.09 12.27 -0.79
CA ARG A 58 0.47 13.61 -0.98
C ARG A 58 -0.62 14.58 -1.46
N MET A 59 -0.42 15.86 -1.18
CA MET A 59 -1.23 16.94 -1.74
C MET A 59 -0.74 17.24 -3.16
N ILE A 60 -1.48 16.80 -4.17
CA ILE A 60 -1.08 16.97 -5.58
C ILE A 60 -2.09 17.79 -6.37
N TRP A 61 -1.64 18.30 -7.52
CA TRP A 61 -2.48 18.99 -8.51
C TRP A 61 -3.28 20.18 -7.96
N GLY A 62 -2.73 20.88 -6.97
CA GLY A 62 -3.34 22.08 -6.39
C GLY A 62 -4.61 21.80 -5.58
N GLU A 63 -4.81 20.57 -5.11
CA GLU A 63 -5.96 20.24 -4.27
C GLU A 63 -5.96 20.99 -2.95
N VAL A 64 -7.16 21.37 -2.47
CA VAL A 64 -7.37 22.01 -1.17
C VAL A 64 -8.15 21.04 -0.30
N ALA A 65 -7.44 20.40 0.64
CA ALA A 65 -7.97 19.38 1.53
C ALA A 65 -7.16 19.37 2.84
N MET A 66 -7.66 18.63 3.83
CA MET A 66 -6.86 18.32 5.02
C MET A 66 -5.60 17.53 4.59
N PRO A 67 -4.41 17.86 5.10
CA PRO A 67 -3.18 17.15 4.76
C PRO A 67 -3.34 15.64 4.90
N GLY A 68 -2.95 14.89 3.85
CA GLY A 68 -3.08 13.43 3.80
C GLY A 68 -4.45 12.91 3.31
N TYR A 69 -5.49 13.75 3.27
CA TYR A 69 -6.86 13.32 2.94
C TYR A 69 -7.39 13.90 1.62
N GLY A 70 -6.51 14.46 0.80
CA GLY A 70 -6.77 14.82 -0.60
C GLY A 70 -7.30 13.63 -1.42
N LEU A 71 -8.08 13.89 -2.47
CA LEU A 71 -8.66 12.82 -3.28
C LEU A 71 -7.59 12.13 -4.13
N TYR A 72 -6.69 12.92 -4.73
CA TYR A 72 -5.96 12.49 -5.90
C TYR A 72 -4.92 11.41 -5.60
N ASP A 73 -3.98 11.68 -4.70
CA ASP A 73 -2.90 10.73 -4.44
C ASP A 73 -3.38 9.49 -3.68
N ARG A 74 -4.49 9.60 -2.91
CA ARG A 74 -5.16 8.42 -2.33
C ARG A 74 -5.83 7.55 -3.38
N ALA A 75 -6.45 8.14 -4.40
CA ALA A 75 -7.05 7.39 -5.50
C ALA A 75 -5.97 6.68 -6.33
N LEU A 76 -4.86 7.36 -6.64
CA LEU A 76 -3.69 6.76 -7.27
C LEU A 76 -3.17 5.59 -6.43
N GLY A 77 -2.99 5.79 -5.12
CA GLY A 77 -2.63 4.75 -4.17
C GLY A 77 -3.55 3.54 -4.20
N ALA A 78 -4.87 3.74 -4.16
CA ALA A 78 -5.84 2.65 -4.24
C ALA A 78 -5.69 1.83 -5.53
N THR A 79 -5.58 2.50 -6.69
CA THR A 79 -5.41 1.80 -7.97
C THR A 79 -4.08 1.06 -8.06
N TYR A 80 -3.00 1.62 -7.51
CA TYR A 80 -1.70 0.96 -7.43
C TYR A 80 -1.76 -0.31 -6.57
N LEU A 81 -2.35 -0.23 -5.37
CA LEU A 81 -2.51 -1.38 -4.47
C LEU A 81 -3.37 -2.49 -5.11
N ASN A 82 -4.45 -2.13 -5.81
CA ASN A 82 -5.25 -3.08 -6.58
C ASN A 82 -4.41 -3.78 -7.66
N GLY A 83 -3.58 -3.03 -8.39
CA GLY A 83 -2.68 -3.59 -9.41
C GLY A 83 -1.66 -4.57 -8.82
N LEU A 84 -1.09 -4.26 -7.66
CA LEU A 84 -0.20 -5.19 -6.95
C LEU A 84 -0.93 -6.46 -6.54
N TRP A 85 -2.11 -6.34 -5.94
CA TRP A 85 -2.91 -7.49 -5.51
C TRP A 85 -3.26 -8.41 -6.67
N GLU A 86 -3.74 -7.86 -7.79
CA GLU A 86 -4.03 -8.63 -9.01
C GLU A 86 -2.77 -9.34 -9.54
N ALA A 87 -1.62 -8.66 -9.55
CA ALA A 87 -0.36 -9.25 -10.00
C ALA A 87 0.10 -10.41 -9.10
N ILE A 88 -0.07 -10.28 -7.78
CA ILE A 88 0.27 -11.32 -6.79
C ILE A 88 -0.63 -12.54 -6.98
N GLU A 89 -1.95 -12.36 -7.05
CA GLU A 89 -2.92 -13.45 -7.26
C GLU A 89 -2.64 -14.21 -8.55
N LYS A 90 -2.47 -13.50 -9.68
CA LYS A 90 -2.13 -14.11 -10.97
C LYS A 90 -0.76 -14.78 -10.95
N GLY A 91 0.19 -14.22 -10.21
CA GLY A 91 1.51 -14.80 -10.00
C GLY A 91 1.40 -16.15 -9.30
N ALA A 92 0.72 -16.21 -8.17
CA ALA A 92 0.50 -17.43 -7.39
C ALA A 92 -0.19 -18.52 -8.24
N ALA A 93 -1.31 -18.18 -8.90
CA ALA A 93 -2.04 -19.13 -9.75
C ALA A 93 -1.20 -19.72 -10.89
N ARG A 94 -0.28 -18.93 -11.49
CA ARG A 94 0.63 -19.41 -12.54
C ARG A 94 1.69 -20.38 -12.04
N TYR A 95 2.12 -20.27 -10.78
CA TYR A 95 3.09 -21.19 -10.18
C TYR A 95 2.45 -22.48 -9.69
N GLU A 96 1.19 -22.44 -9.22
CA GLU A 96 0.43 -23.64 -8.85
C GLU A 96 0.01 -24.48 -10.07
N ALA A 97 -0.16 -23.84 -11.23
CA ALA A 97 -0.51 -24.52 -12.48
C ALA A 97 0.68 -25.19 -13.21
N LYS A 98 1.90 -25.10 -12.68
CA LYS A 98 3.12 -25.72 -13.21
C LYS A 98 3.57 -26.89 -12.34
#